data_AF-A0A5E4JCR6-F1
#
_entry.id   AF-A0A5E4JCR6-F1
#
_cell.length_a   1.000
_cell.length_b   1.000
_cell.length_c   1.000
_cell.angle_alpha   90.00
_cell.angle_beta   90.00
_cell.angle_gamma   90.00
#
_symmetry.space_group_name_H-M   'P 1'
#
loop_
_entity.id
_entity.type
_entity.pdbx_description
1 polymer ?
#
loop_
_entity_poly.entity_id
_entity_poly.type
_entity_poly.pdbx_seq_one_letter_code
_entity_poly.pdbx_strand_id
1 'polypeptide(L)'
;MNVNLRGATKQVLDIMIEKGFAATQSEAIRLAVFWFGQNKLEENELAAKKMAKIHAQIKSGKHKVVSAKKAAKMYPELKKLS
;
A
#
# COMPACT_ATOMS: atom_id res chain seq x y z
N MET A 1 4.14 22.87 11.04
CA MET A 1 4.20 21.39 11.19
C MET A 1 5.61 21.03 11.63
N ASN A 2 5.82 20.57 12.87
CA ASN A 2 7.14 20.12 13.33
C ASN A 2 7.21 18.60 13.20
N VAL A 3 7.90 18.12 12.16
CA VAL A 3 8.14 16.69 11.95
C VAL A 3 9.59 16.40 12.34
N ASN A 4 9.77 15.64 13.42
CA ASN A 4 11.09 15.17 13.81
C ASN A 4 11.40 13.85 13.11
N LEU A 5 12.27 13.92 12.10
CA LEU A 5 12.68 12.75 11.31
C LEU A 5 13.97 12.18 11.91
N ARG A 6 14.00 10.85 12.10
CA ARG A 6 15.10 10.13 12.75
C ARG A 6 15.52 8.93 11.93
N GLY A 7 16.75 8.48 12.15
CA GLY A 7 17.30 7.27 11.51
C GLY A 7 17.38 7.40 9.98
N ALA A 8 17.07 6.30 9.29
CA ALA A 8 17.17 6.19 7.84
C ALA A 8 16.38 7.27 7.09
N THR A 9 15.20 7.67 7.60
CA THR A 9 14.37 8.69 6.95
C THR A 9 15.08 10.05 6.88
N LYS A 10 15.84 10.41 7.93
CA LYS A 10 16.63 11.64 7.92
C LYS A 10 17.76 11.56 6.89
N GLN A 11 18.47 10.43 6.85
CA GLN A 11 19.56 10.21 5.89
C GLN A 11 19.09 10.32 4.44
N VAL A 12 17.92 9.76 4.11
CA VAL A 12 17.34 9.84 2.76
C VAL A 12 17.04 11.30 2.38
N LEU A 13 16.46 12.08 3.30
CA LEU A 13 16.15 13.49 3.03
C LEU A 13 17.41 14.36 2.94
N ASP A 14 18.42 14.09 3.77
CA ASP A 14 19.70 14.78 3.69
C ASP A 14 20.38 14.49 2.34
N ILE A 15 20.37 13.23 1.86
CA ILE A 15 20.84 12.86 0.51
C ILE A 15 20.07 13.59 -0.59
N MET A 16 18.75 13.76 -0.45
CA MET A 16 17.94 14.50 -1.43
C MET A 16 18.38 15.97 -1.52
N ILE A 17 18.74 16.58 -0.40
CA ILE A 17 19.23 17.96 -0.36
C ILE A 17 20.65 18.05 -0.92
N GLU A 18 21.55 17.17 -0.47
CA GLU A 18 22.95 17.15 -0.91
C GLU A 18 23.09 16.96 -2.43
N LYS A 19 22.22 16.14 -3.02
CA LYS A 19 22.21 15.90 -4.48
C LYS A 19 21.43 16.96 -5.27
N GLY A 20 20.92 18.00 -4.62
CA GLY A 20 20.21 19.10 -5.26
C GLY A 20 18.80 18.77 -5.74
N PHE A 21 18.19 17.67 -5.29
CA PHE A 21 16.78 17.38 -5.58
C PHE A 21 15.83 18.33 -4.83
N ALA A 22 16.27 18.89 -3.71
CA ALA A 22 15.51 19.84 -2.90
C ALA A 22 16.45 20.84 -2.20
N ALA A 23 15.99 22.08 -1.98
CA ALA A 23 16.77 23.08 -1.25
C ALA A 23 16.57 23.01 0.27
N THR A 24 15.45 22.42 0.73
CA THR A 24 15.10 22.34 2.16
C THR A 24 14.50 20.98 2.52
N GLN A 25 14.55 20.62 3.80
CA GLN A 25 13.89 19.39 4.29
C GLN A 25 12.38 19.38 3.98
N SER A 26 11.71 20.52 4.15
CA SER A 26 10.28 20.66 3.82
C SER A 26 10.00 20.37 2.35
N GLU A 27 10.88 20.83 1.46
CA GLU A 27 10.76 20.58 0.02
C GLU A 27 11.07 19.12 -0.34
N ALA A 28 12.11 18.53 0.27
CA ALA A 28 12.43 17.12 0.10
C ALA A 28 11.26 16.21 0.52
N ILE A 29 10.59 16.53 1.63
CA ILE A 29 9.38 15.82 2.09
C ILE A 29 8.24 15.95 1.08
N ARG A 30 7.97 17.17 0.59
CA ARG A 30 6.90 17.40 -0.41
C ARG A 30 7.18 16.62 -1.70
N LEU A 31 8.41 16.63 -2.17
CA LEU A 31 8.83 15.87 -3.34
C LEU A 31 8.68 14.37 -3.11
N ALA A 32 9.15 13.84 -1.98
CA ALA A 32 9.01 12.42 -1.66
C ALA A 32 7.54 11.98 -1.64
N VAL A 33 6.64 12.76 -1.06
CA VAL A 33 5.20 12.47 -1.04
C VAL A 33 4.60 12.54 -2.45
N PHE A 34 4.95 13.56 -3.23
CA PHE A 34 4.48 13.71 -4.61
C PHE A 34 4.92 12.52 -5.47
N TRP A 35 6.21 12.18 -5.43
CA TRP A 35 6.79 11.05 -6.16
C TRP A 35 6.22 9.70 -5.73
N PHE A 36 5.97 9.51 -4.43
CA PHE A 36 5.28 8.32 -3.93
C PHE A 36 3.85 8.23 -4.49
N GLY A 37 3.13 9.35 -4.58
CA GLY A 37 1.78 9.39 -5.15
C GLY A 37 1.73 9.05 -6.64
N GLN A 38 2.81 9.32 -7.38
CA GLN A 38 2.94 8.98 -8.80
C GLN A 38 3.33 7.52 -9.02
N ASN A 39 4.22 6.97 -8.18
CA ASN A 39 4.65 5.58 -8.26
C ASN A 39 3.69 4.68 -7.47
N LYS A 40 2.49 4.49 -8.00
CA LYS A 40 1.56 3.48 -7.50
C LYS A 40 2.11 2.09 -7.83
N LEU A 41 1.85 1.13 -6.95
CA LEU A 41 2.04 -0.27 -7.31
C LEU A 41 1.17 -0.56 -8.53
N GLU A 42 1.73 -1.24 -9.51
CA GLU A 42 0.96 -1.77 -10.64
C GLU A 42 -0.23 -2.58 -10.12
N GLU A 43 -1.34 -2.53 -10.85
CA GLU A 43 -2.63 -3.09 -10.38
C GLU A 43 -2.48 -4.56 -9.96
N ASN A 44 -1.68 -5.32 -10.70
CA ASN A 44 -1.35 -6.72 -10.42
C ASN A 44 -0.59 -6.91 -9.10
N GLU A 45 0.40 -6.06 -8.81
CA GLU A 45 1.17 -6.12 -7.56
C GLU A 45 0.30 -5.71 -6.37
N LEU A 46 -0.57 -4.71 -6.56
CA LEU A 46 -1.51 -4.28 -5.54
C LEU A 46 -2.54 -5.38 -5.25
N ALA A 47 -3.07 -6.05 -6.29
CA ALA A 47 -3.98 -7.18 -6.14
C ALA A 47 -3.30 -8.32 -5.38
N ALA A 48 -2.07 -8.69 -5.76
CA ALA A 48 -1.30 -9.73 -5.08
C ALA A 48 -1.07 -9.42 -3.59
N LYS A 49 -0.67 -8.18 -3.25
CA LYS A 49 -0.50 -7.76 -1.85
C LYS A 49 -1.81 -7.81 -1.06
N LYS A 50 -2.92 -7.38 -1.67
CA LYS A 50 -4.25 -7.44 -1.04
C LYS A 50 -4.68 -8.89 -0.79
N MET A 51 -4.51 -9.77 -1.78
CA MET A 51 -4.81 -11.20 -1.65
C MET A 51 -3.95 -11.86 -0.57
N ALA A 52 -2.65 -11.57 -0.51
CA ALA A 52 -1.75 -12.09 0.52
C ALA A 52 -2.19 -11.65 1.93
N LYS A 53 -2.60 -10.39 2.10
CA LYS A 53 -3.14 -9.87 3.37
C LYS A 53 -4.41 -10.59 3.78
N ILE A 54 -5.36 -10.77 2.85
CA ILE A 54 -6.60 -11.53 3.11
C ILE A 54 -6.26 -12.97 3.52
N HIS A 55 -5.34 -13.62 2.81
CA HIS A 55 -4.89 -14.98 3.12
C HIS A 55 -4.28 -15.08 4.53
N ALA A 56 -3.46 -14.11 4.95
CA ALA A 56 -2.91 -14.06 6.31
C ALA A 56 -4.01 -13.84 7.38
N GLN A 57 -5.04 -13.04 7.07
CA GLN A 57 -6.19 -12.83 7.95
C GLN A 57 -7.06 -14.07 8.10
N ILE A 58 -7.22 -14.85 7.02
CA ILE A 58 -7.88 -16.16 7.07
C ILE A 58 -7.05 -17.14 7.91
N LYS A 59 -5.73 -17.24 7.67
CA LYS A 59 -4.83 -18.11 8.45
C LYS A 59 -4.82 -17.80 9.95
N SER A 60 -4.87 -16.52 10.32
CA SER A 60 -4.94 -16.08 11.72
C SER A 60 -6.33 -16.21 12.35
N GLY A 61 -7.33 -16.72 11.62
CA GLY A 61 -8.70 -16.88 12.11
C GLY A 61 -9.50 -15.58 12.26
N LYS A 62 -8.92 -14.43 11.88
CA LYS A 62 -9.60 -13.12 11.91
C LYS A 62 -10.74 -13.03 10.90
N HIS A 63 -10.67 -13.80 9.81
CA HIS A 63 -11.74 -13.88 8.80
C HIS A 63 -12.16 -15.33 8.59
N LYS A 64 -13.47 -15.57 8.58
CA LYS A 64 -14.06 -16.87 8.23
C LYS A 64 -14.38 -16.90 6.74
N VAL A 65 -13.89 -17.92 6.04
CA VAL A 65 -14.30 -18.21 4.67
C VAL A 65 -15.67 -18.88 4.65
N VAL A 66 -16.50 -18.52 3.68
CA VAL A 66 -17.79 -19.16 3.44
C VAL A 66 -17.62 -20.29 2.42
N SER A 67 -18.43 -21.34 2.54
CA SER A 67 -18.45 -22.42 1.55
C SER A 67 -19.00 -21.94 0.21
N ALA A 68 -18.57 -22.57 -0.89
CA ALA A 68 -19.03 -22.22 -2.24
C ALA A 68 -20.56 -22.23 -2.38
N LYS A 69 -21.24 -23.20 -1.74
CA LYS A 69 -22.70 -23.29 -1.70
C LYS A 69 -23.37 -22.10 -1.00
N LYS A 70 -22.74 -21.60 0.08
CA LYS A 70 -23.23 -20.42 0.82
C LYS A 70 -22.95 -19.13 0.07
N ALA A 71 -21.78 -19.03 -0.57
CA ALA A 71 -21.44 -17.91 -1.45
C ALA A 71 -22.42 -17.79 -2.62
N ALA A 72 -22.75 -18.90 -3.30
CA ALA A 72 -23.70 -18.92 -4.42
C ALA A 72 -25.14 -18.52 -4.03
N LYS A 73 -25.51 -18.69 -2.75
CA LYS A 73 -26.80 -18.23 -2.21
C LYS A 73 -26.78 -16.74 -1.84
N MET A 74 -25.64 -16.23 -1.38
CA MET A 74 -25.45 -14.84 -0.97
C MET A 74 -25.21 -13.89 -2.16
N TYR A 75 -24.58 -14.39 -3.23
CA TYR A 75 -24.20 -13.63 -4.41
C TYR A 75 -24.64 -14.35 -5.70
N PRO A 76 -25.95 -14.37 -6.00
CA PRO A 76 -26.49 -15.07 -7.16
C PRO A 76 -26.00 -14.48 -8.50
N GLU A 77 -25.60 -13.20 -8.54
CA GLU A 77 -24.99 -12.57 -9.72
C GLU A 77 -23.65 -13.20 -10.15
N LEU A 78 -22.89 -13.81 -9.23
CA LEU A 78 -21.61 -14.46 -9.56
C LEU A 78 -21.77 -15.75 -10.39
N LYS A 79 -22.98 -16.32 -10.46
CA LYS A 79 -23.28 -17.47 -11.33
C LYS A 79 -23.23 -17.13 -12.83
N LYS A 80 -23.28 -15.85 -13.20
CA LYS A 80 -23.27 -15.42 -14.61
C LYS A 80 -21.85 -15.30 -15.20
N LEU A 81 -20.82 -15.46 -14.38
CA LEU A 81 -19.41 -15.30 -14.75
C LEU A 81 -18.66 -16.65 -14.86
N SER A 82 -19.35 -17.78 -14.69
CA SER A 82 -18.80 -19.14 -14.84
C SER A 82 -19.09 -19.73 -16.22
#